data_AF-A0A938ASV3-F1
#
_entry.id   AF-A0A938ASV3-F1
#
_cell.length_a   1.000
_cell.length_b   1.000
_cell.length_c   1.000
_cell.angle_alpha   90.00
_cell.angle_beta   90.00
_cell.angle_gamma   90.00
#
_symmetry.space_group_name_H-M   'P 1'
#
loop_
_entity.id
_entity.type
_entity.pdbx_description
1 polymer ?
#
loop_
_entity_poly.entity_id
_entity_poly.type
_entity_poly.pdbx_seq_one_letter_code
_entity_poly.pdbx_strand_id
1 'polypeptide(L)'
;MKGWAQPMSNSSTLPTDLSRTLDGGGVTYEYVLVAMDEYTPDGLLVPMGHLAQQIGLPAAFRHFIKLKQKRIRHDPVDKLLTFFVSLVDGCGYTSDINSKLKPFRSVAQAWTLPEFAGQNLVNATLHTLEWEHVQQIEEVFQHLFRRNSLALRQPPGQPLVVDVDTKGLTVSPQSERFEWATLGYFPKGKGQKGLQFSAAFVGDNFREVLGGCLAPGYAHVTYQLPALLDLIEKRLGSPPRRSDLLLLRAQQLQTQAQVAREAVAAGQNRISETHAHLVTLRQQVDAHQREIQALQARGQRWPERQEALQAQIAAHERQLERCRQRREADQKRLQRLTEQVREAARQAALADEEAQGLLTLAQTPLLFGQARLIILRGDASVGSGDLVTIVMERGYLFVFKGRDARTARKLAEPITAAEWQQVDSHLRAAEAKITHLTDCPYPVRLVVCERTDKTGEKGYYFLVSNLLVGLYDTVELVRFYNRRQTIEAFNKVIGNVLWLTHLRTGSIVANYAVAQMAMLAHDFLSWSGHAFFTGTEYEGIAIRELVEKGIRVIARVTWPAPAVCRTELALTSPYACAFVAGPKGANGQQVLPLEFNEAPRQASETE
;
A
#
# COMPACT_ATOMS: atom_id res chain seq x y z
N MET A 1 -14.74 -43.28 2.25
CA MET A 1 -13.97 -44.54 2.18
C MET A 1 -12.53 -44.25 2.51
N LYS A 2 -11.94 -45.08 3.37
CA LYS A 2 -10.57 -45.04 3.88
C LYS A 2 -9.55 -45.39 2.79
N GLY A 3 -8.29 -44.98 3.02
CA GLY A 3 -7.09 -45.29 2.23
C GLY A 3 -6.72 -44.05 1.41
N TRP A 4 -5.52 -43.47 1.51
CA TRP A 4 -4.22 -44.12 1.59
C TRP A 4 -3.34 -43.44 2.66
N ALA A 5 -2.95 -44.21 3.67
CA ALA A 5 -1.72 -43.97 4.42
C ALA A 5 -0.66 -44.84 3.76
N GLN A 6 0.38 -44.23 3.18
CA GLN A 6 1.66 -44.90 3.03
C GLN A 6 2.57 -44.43 4.18
N PRO A 7 3.27 -45.35 4.86
CA PRO A 7 4.18 -44.98 5.93
C PRO A 7 5.39 -44.27 5.32
N MET A 8 5.58 -42.99 5.67
CA MET A 8 6.86 -42.34 5.45
C MET A 8 7.91 -43.08 6.28
N SER A 9 8.95 -43.56 5.61
CA SER A 9 10.11 -44.16 6.23
C SER A 9 10.74 -43.16 7.20
N ASN A 10 10.76 -43.49 8.49
CA ASN A 10 11.58 -42.83 9.50
C ASN A 10 13.06 -42.93 9.09
N SER A 11 13.54 -41.89 8.44
CA SER A 11 14.97 -41.59 8.29
C SER A 11 15.22 -40.26 8.98
N SER A 12 14.96 -40.20 10.29
CA SER A 12 15.49 -39.12 11.13
C SER A 12 16.98 -39.38 11.31
N THR A 13 17.80 -38.82 10.43
CA THR A 13 19.23 -38.69 10.70
C THR A 13 19.36 -37.68 11.84
N LEU A 14 19.54 -38.19 13.07
CA LEU A 14 19.97 -37.39 14.21
C LEU A 14 21.19 -36.55 13.79
N PRO A 15 21.23 -35.23 14.08
CA PRO A 15 22.39 -34.43 13.75
C PRO A 15 23.64 -34.99 14.45
N THR A 16 24.77 -35.01 13.73
CA THR A 16 26.05 -35.57 14.21
C THR A 16 26.59 -34.88 15.47
N ASP A 17 26.17 -33.63 15.70
CA ASP A 17 26.41 -32.88 16.94
C ASP A 17 25.06 -32.53 17.59
N LEU A 18 24.90 -32.86 18.88
CA LEU A 18 23.70 -32.55 19.66
C LEU A 18 23.69 -31.11 20.21
N SER A 19 24.64 -30.28 19.77
CA SER A 19 24.77 -28.89 20.21
C SER A 19 25.18 -27.93 19.10
N ARG A 20 24.73 -26.68 19.20
CA ARG A 20 25.10 -25.55 18.34
C ARG A 20 25.51 -24.38 19.22
N THR A 21 26.60 -23.69 18.87
CA THR A 21 27.01 -22.44 19.56
C THR A 21 26.98 -21.28 18.58
N LEU A 22 26.39 -20.15 18.99
CA LEU A 22 26.36 -18.90 18.23
C LEU A 22 26.87 -17.75 19.10
N ASP A 23 27.64 -16.83 18.52
CA ASP A 23 28.12 -15.62 19.21
C ASP A 23 27.48 -14.36 18.60
N GLY A 24 27.15 -13.39 19.46
CA GLY A 24 26.56 -12.11 19.02
C GLY A 24 26.27 -11.18 20.19
N GLY A 25 26.52 -9.87 20.00
CA GLY A 25 26.25 -8.86 21.03
C GLY A 25 27.09 -9.01 22.32
N GLY A 26 28.22 -9.73 22.28
CA GLY A 26 29.05 -10.01 23.45
C GLY A 26 28.55 -11.15 24.34
N VAL A 27 27.58 -11.95 23.86
CA VAL A 27 27.01 -13.11 24.56
C VAL A 27 27.24 -14.36 23.70
N THR A 28 27.59 -15.48 24.35
CA THR A 28 27.69 -16.81 23.75
C THR A 28 26.41 -17.60 23.99
N TYR A 29 25.83 -18.16 22.93
CA TYR A 29 24.56 -18.88 22.96
C TYR A 29 24.79 -20.36 22.67
N GLU A 30 24.52 -21.22 23.65
CA GLU A 30 24.63 -22.67 23.54
C GLU A 30 23.24 -23.30 23.36
N TYR A 31 23.04 -24.04 22.26
CA TYR A 31 21.82 -24.80 22.00
C TYR A 31 22.13 -26.28 22.15
N VAL A 32 21.38 -27.02 22.97
CA VAL A 32 21.63 -28.46 23.23
C VAL A 32 20.32 -29.24 23.17
N LEU A 33 20.31 -30.48 22.67
CA LEU A 33 19.12 -31.33 22.65
C LEU A 33 19.08 -32.26 23.88
N VAL A 34 18.02 -32.19 24.71
CA VAL A 34 17.87 -32.99 25.94
C VAL A 34 16.41 -33.35 26.27
N ALA A 35 16.17 -34.34 27.14
CA ALA A 35 14.86 -34.67 27.72
C ALA A 35 14.60 -33.78 28.96
N MET A 36 13.38 -33.21 29.14
CA MET A 36 13.19 -32.01 29.98
C MET A 36 11.92 -31.99 30.83
N ASP A 37 11.93 -31.24 31.96
CA ASP A 37 10.89 -31.09 33.02
C ASP A 37 10.44 -29.62 33.38
N GLU A 38 11.08 -28.53 32.89
CA GLU A 38 10.62 -27.12 33.07
C GLU A 38 10.78 -26.30 31.77
N TYR A 39 9.78 -25.50 31.36
CA TYR A 39 9.54 -25.22 29.93
C TYR A 39 9.14 -23.77 29.58
N THR A 40 9.61 -23.28 28.42
CA THR A 40 8.88 -22.31 27.59
C THR A 40 8.26 -23.04 26.40
N PRO A 41 6.99 -22.73 26.04
CA PRO A 41 6.39 -23.27 24.83
C PRO A 41 7.01 -22.69 23.56
N ASP A 42 7.79 -21.60 23.64
CA ASP A 42 8.20 -20.78 22.50
C ASP A 42 9.72 -20.80 22.27
N GLY A 43 10.30 -21.99 22.17
CA GLY A 43 11.75 -22.24 22.19
C GLY A 43 12.53 -21.60 21.06
N LEU A 44 12.00 -21.52 19.83
CA LEU A 44 12.71 -20.81 18.75
C LEU A 44 12.59 -19.28 18.84
N LEU A 45 11.84 -18.73 19.80
CA LEU A 45 11.80 -17.28 20.03
C LEU A 45 13.12 -16.75 20.63
N VAL A 46 13.89 -17.62 21.30
CA VAL A 46 15.24 -17.29 21.82
C VAL A 46 16.27 -17.13 20.70
N PRO A 47 16.49 -18.10 19.79
CA PRO A 47 17.39 -17.90 18.65
C PRO A 47 16.92 -16.78 17.72
N MET A 48 15.61 -16.49 17.63
CA MET A 48 15.13 -15.28 16.96
C MET A 48 15.60 -13.99 17.66
N GLY A 49 15.53 -13.92 18.99
CA GLY A 49 16.08 -12.80 19.75
C GLY A 49 17.57 -12.61 19.49
N HIS A 50 18.32 -13.71 19.39
CA HIS A 50 19.74 -13.67 19.02
C HIS A 50 19.96 -13.12 17.60
N LEU A 51 19.22 -13.63 16.61
CA LEU A 51 19.28 -13.09 15.24
C LEU A 51 18.91 -11.60 15.23
N ALA A 52 17.89 -11.18 15.98
CA ALA A 52 17.49 -9.78 16.10
C ALA A 52 18.64 -8.90 16.62
N GLN A 53 19.46 -9.40 17.55
CA GLN A 53 20.67 -8.71 18.00
C GLN A 53 21.74 -8.65 16.92
N GLN A 54 22.01 -9.76 16.22
CA GLN A 54 23.00 -9.83 15.15
C GLN A 54 22.71 -8.84 14.03
N ILE A 55 21.44 -8.69 13.64
CA ILE A 55 21.03 -7.73 12.60
C ILE A 55 20.81 -6.30 13.14
N GLY A 56 20.94 -6.11 14.46
CA GLY A 56 20.82 -4.81 15.12
C GLY A 56 19.40 -4.29 15.31
N LEU A 57 18.37 -5.14 15.28
CA LEU A 57 16.97 -4.74 15.37
C LEU A 57 16.63 -3.97 16.67
N PRO A 58 16.95 -4.46 17.89
CA PRO A 58 16.68 -3.69 19.10
C PRO A 58 17.42 -2.35 19.15
N ALA A 59 18.64 -2.31 18.61
CA ALA A 59 19.44 -1.09 18.56
C ALA A 59 18.83 -0.07 17.59
N ALA A 60 18.35 -0.52 16.42
CA ALA A 60 17.64 0.34 15.46
C ALA A 60 16.38 0.96 16.08
N PHE A 61 15.56 0.17 16.79
CA PHE A 61 14.38 0.69 17.51
C PHE A 61 14.76 1.82 18.47
N ARG A 62 15.80 1.62 19.29
CA ARG A 62 16.26 2.63 20.29
C ARG A 62 16.93 3.85 19.64
N HIS A 63 17.55 3.66 18.48
CA HIS A 63 18.21 4.73 17.75
C HIS A 63 17.20 5.67 17.08
N PHE A 64 16.27 5.13 16.28
CA PHE A 64 15.37 5.93 15.46
C PHE A 64 14.12 6.41 16.21
N ILE A 65 13.55 5.61 17.12
CA ILE A 65 12.26 5.93 17.74
C ILE A 65 12.45 6.82 18.97
N LYS A 66 11.78 7.97 19.01
CA LYS A 66 11.85 8.96 20.08
C LYS A 66 10.47 9.18 20.72
N LEU A 67 10.16 8.40 21.75
CA LEU A 67 8.90 8.50 22.49
C LEU A 67 9.01 9.47 23.68
N LYS A 68 8.17 10.51 23.70
CA LYS A 68 8.03 11.44 24.83
C LYS A 68 7.12 10.87 25.93
N GLN A 69 7.39 9.64 26.38
CA GLN A 69 6.63 8.97 27.45
C GLN A 69 7.50 8.81 28.70
N LYS A 70 6.96 9.09 29.89
CA LYS A 70 7.69 8.92 31.15
C LYS A 70 8.15 7.47 31.34
N ARG A 71 9.44 7.29 31.60
CA ARG A 71 10.02 6.00 32.04
C ARG A 71 9.65 5.77 33.50
N ILE A 72 9.02 4.63 33.78
CA ILE A 72 8.70 4.18 35.16
C ILE A 72 9.42 2.86 35.40
N ARG A 73 8.86 1.75 34.90
CA ARG A 73 9.45 0.41 35.00
C ARG A 73 10.10 -0.06 33.70
N HIS A 74 9.50 0.28 32.56
CA HIS A 74 10.00 -0.05 31.23
C HIS A 74 10.35 1.22 30.47
N ASP A 75 11.40 1.14 29.66
CA ASP A 75 11.65 2.15 28.63
C ASP A 75 10.46 2.19 27.65
N PRO A 76 10.02 3.37 27.19
CA PRO A 76 8.97 3.47 26.18
C PRO A 76 9.23 2.65 24.92
N VAL A 77 10.47 2.63 24.42
CA VAL A 77 10.83 1.89 23.20
C VAL A 77 10.80 0.38 23.45
N ASP A 78 11.18 -0.07 24.64
CA ASP A 78 11.11 -1.48 25.03
C ASP A 78 9.67 -2.03 25.04
N LYS A 79 8.67 -1.17 25.29
CA LYS A 79 7.25 -1.53 25.17
C LYS A 79 6.83 -1.73 23.71
N LEU A 80 7.34 -0.91 22.79
CA LEU A 80 7.15 -1.14 21.35
C LEU A 80 7.89 -2.38 20.87
N LEU A 81 9.10 -2.64 21.37
CA LEU A 81 9.83 -3.87 21.06
C LEU A 81 9.07 -5.10 21.58
N THR A 82 8.48 -5.04 22.78
CA THR A 82 7.57 -6.08 23.28
C THR A 82 6.39 -6.31 22.34
N PHE A 83 5.79 -5.24 21.82
CA PHE A 83 4.72 -5.35 20.83
C PHE A 83 5.19 -6.00 19.53
N PHE A 84 6.37 -5.61 19.02
CA PHE A 84 6.98 -6.24 17.86
C PHE A 84 7.19 -7.75 18.06
N VAL A 85 7.75 -8.16 19.21
CA VAL A 85 7.92 -9.59 19.55
C VAL A 85 6.58 -10.30 19.62
N SER A 86 5.51 -9.64 20.06
CA SER A 86 4.16 -10.21 20.04
C SER A 86 3.64 -10.49 18.63
N LEU A 87 4.03 -9.68 17.63
CA LEU A 87 3.70 -9.95 16.23
C LEU A 87 4.49 -11.16 15.71
N VAL A 88 5.78 -11.24 16.03
CA VAL A 88 6.66 -12.37 15.67
C VAL A 88 6.16 -13.69 16.27
N ASP A 89 5.72 -13.65 17.54
CA ASP A 89 5.10 -14.80 18.20
C ASP A 89 3.74 -15.18 17.59
N GLY A 90 3.08 -14.29 16.85
CA GLY A 90 1.73 -14.51 16.33
C GLY A 90 0.64 -14.35 17.39
N CYS A 91 0.82 -13.44 18.34
CA CYS A 91 -0.23 -13.00 19.26
C CYS A 91 -1.42 -12.42 18.49
N GLY A 92 -2.60 -12.99 18.74
CA GLY A 92 -3.86 -12.60 18.10
C GLY A 92 -4.43 -11.29 18.61
N TYR A 93 -4.16 -10.97 19.87
CA TYR A 93 -4.56 -9.76 20.59
C TYR A 93 -3.43 -9.29 21.51
N THR A 94 -3.40 -7.99 21.85
CA THR A 94 -2.40 -7.45 22.80
C THR A 94 -2.50 -8.11 24.19
N SER A 95 -3.66 -8.67 24.55
CA SER A 95 -3.86 -9.42 25.78
C SER A 95 -3.02 -10.69 25.88
N ASP A 96 -2.70 -11.30 24.74
CA ASP A 96 -1.93 -12.54 24.69
C ASP A 96 -0.51 -12.36 25.22
N ILE A 97 0.02 -11.12 25.17
CA ILE A 97 1.34 -10.77 25.73
C ILE A 97 1.45 -11.21 27.20
N ASN A 98 0.37 -11.08 27.97
CA ASN A 98 0.41 -11.39 29.40
C ASN A 98 0.56 -12.87 29.70
N SER A 99 0.07 -13.76 28.82
CA SER A 99 0.13 -15.21 29.00
C SER A 99 1.25 -15.86 28.18
N LYS A 100 1.53 -15.35 26.98
CA LYS A 100 2.50 -15.94 26.05
C LYS A 100 3.91 -15.39 26.17
N LEU A 101 4.09 -14.12 26.54
CA LEU A 101 5.41 -13.49 26.57
C LEU A 101 5.85 -13.15 27.99
N LYS A 102 5.04 -12.38 28.71
CA LYS A 102 5.36 -11.82 30.03
C LYS A 102 5.92 -12.83 31.05
N PRO A 103 5.45 -14.09 31.14
CA PRO A 103 6.01 -15.06 32.09
C PRO A 103 7.47 -15.45 31.80
N PHE A 104 7.94 -15.32 30.55
CA PHE A 104 9.22 -15.88 30.11
C PHE A 104 10.33 -14.84 30.04
N ARG A 105 10.85 -14.45 31.21
CA ARG A 105 11.94 -13.45 31.34
C ARG A 105 13.21 -13.85 30.59
N SER A 106 13.56 -15.13 30.58
CA SER A 106 14.73 -15.65 29.88
C SER A 106 14.65 -15.42 28.37
N VAL A 107 13.45 -15.48 27.79
CA VAL A 107 13.20 -15.13 26.39
C VAL A 107 13.34 -13.62 26.18
N ALA A 108 12.80 -12.78 27.08
CA ALA A 108 12.94 -11.33 26.99
C ALA A 108 14.41 -10.88 26.92
N GLN A 109 15.29 -11.51 27.72
CA GLN A 109 16.72 -11.21 27.73
C GLN A 109 17.38 -11.47 26.37
N ALA A 110 16.97 -12.52 25.66
CA ALA A 110 17.43 -12.79 24.30
C ALA A 110 17.03 -11.67 23.30
N TRP A 111 16.02 -10.87 23.61
CA TRP A 111 15.60 -9.70 22.83
C TRP A 111 16.17 -8.38 23.38
N THR A 112 17.17 -8.43 24.26
CA THR A 112 17.75 -7.28 24.98
C THR A 112 16.73 -6.53 25.85
N LEU A 113 15.71 -7.23 26.33
CA LEU A 113 14.69 -6.72 27.24
C LEU A 113 14.90 -7.27 28.65
N PRO A 114 14.79 -6.46 29.71
CA PRO A 114 14.86 -6.96 31.09
C PRO A 114 13.73 -7.94 31.43
N GLU A 115 12.55 -7.68 30.87
CA GLU A 115 11.32 -8.47 30.90
C GLU A 115 10.35 -7.88 29.85
N PHE A 116 9.34 -8.64 29.40
CA PHE A 116 8.31 -8.10 28.51
C PHE A 116 7.32 -7.20 29.25
N ALA A 117 6.97 -6.06 28.65
CA ALA A 117 5.92 -5.19 29.17
C ALA A 117 4.54 -5.86 29.10
N GLY A 118 3.70 -5.66 30.12
CA GLY A 118 2.32 -6.18 30.09
C GLY A 118 1.41 -5.41 29.11
N GLN A 119 0.28 -6.02 28.74
CA GLN A 119 -0.64 -5.49 27.72
C GLN A 119 -1.02 -4.01 27.92
N ASN A 120 -1.27 -3.59 29.17
CA ASN A 120 -1.76 -2.24 29.47
C ASN A 120 -0.70 -1.18 29.16
N LEU A 121 0.57 -1.50 29.43
CA LEU A 121 1.69 -0.61 29.14
C LEU A 121 1.94 -0.51 27.64
N VAL A 122 1.83 -1.64 26.93
CA VAL A 122 1.95 -1.68 25.47
C VAL A 122 0.83 -0.86 24.82
N ASN A 123 -0.43 -1.09 25.19
CA ASN A 123 -1.56 -0.32 24.67
C ASN A 123 -1.43 1.17 24.99
N ALA A 124 -1.01 1.53 26.20
CA ALA A 124 -0.77 2.93 26.55
C ALA A 124 0.27 3.58 25.64
N THR A 125 1.35 2.88 25.28
CA THR A 125 2.35 3.38 24.33
C THR A 125 1.83 3.47 22.90
N LEU A 126 1.02 2.50 22.44
CA LEU A 126 0.38 2.59 21.12
C LEU A 126 -0.55 3.80 21.01
N HIS A 127 -1.24 4.17 22.10
CA HIS A 127 -2.12 5.34 22.14
C HIS A 127 -1.39 6.68 22.16
N THR A 128 -0.08 6.71 22.43
CA THR A 128 0.73 7.93 22.39
C THR A 128 1.43 8.15 21.04
N LEU A 129 1.21 7.26 20.06
CA LEU A 129 1.85 7.37 18.75
C LEU A 129 1.24 8.52 17.93
N GLU A 130 2.13 9.18 17.20
CA GLU A 130 1.86 10.30 16.29
C GLU A 130 2.48 9.96 14.92
N TRP A 131 2.13 10.69 13.85
CA TRP A 131 2.64 10.41 12.50
C TRP A 131 4.18 10.47 12.41
N GLU A 132 4.83 11.30 13.23
CA GLU A 132 6.30 11.31 13.34
C GLU A 132 6.85 9.94 13.78
N HIS A 133 6.19 9.27 14.72
CA HIS A 133 6.59 7.94 15.18
C HIS A 133 6.37 6.86 14.11
N VAL A 134 5.34 7.03 13.26
CA VAL A 134 5.15 6.17 12.07
C VAL A 134 6.32 6.35 11.10
N GLN A 135 6.80 7.57 10.89
CA GLN A 135 8.00 7.81 10.06
C GLN A 135 9.26 7.20 10.68
N GLN A 136 9.45 7.31 12.00
CA GLN A 136 10.58 6.69 12.71
C GLN A 136 10.57 5.15 12.64
N ILE A 137 9.40 4.51 12.76
CA ILE A 137 9.26 3.05 12.59
C ILE A 137 9.62 2.65 11.15
N GLU A 138 9.18 3.45 10.19
CA GLU A 138 9.53 3.26 8.80
C GLU A 138 11.04 3.45 8.53
N GLU A 139 11.75 4.33 9.25
CA GLU A 139 13.22 4.44 9.22
C GLU A 139 13.90 3.19 9.78
N VAL A 140 13.40 2.64 10.90
CA VAL A 140 13.85 1.34 11.42
C VAL A 140 13.71 0.26 10.36
N PHE A 141 12.54 0.20 9.70
CA PHE A 141 12.29 -0.78 8.66
C PHE A 141 13.24 -0.57 7.47
N GLN A 142 13.42 0.66 6.99
CA GLN A 142 14.32 0.96 5.87
C GLN A 142 15.77 0.57 6.20
N HIS A 143 16.23 0.89 7.41
CA HIS A 143 17.56 0.55 7.88
C HIS A 143 17.79 -0.97 7.88
N LEU A 144 16.87 -1.73 8.47
CA LEU A 144 16.99 -3.19 8.57
C LEU A 144 16.84 -3.86 7.20
N PHE A 145 15.91 -3.39 6.37
CA PHE A 145 15.71 -3.93 5.02
C PHE A 145 16.95 -3.75 4.15
N ARG A 146 17.57 -2.56 4.13
CA ARG A 146 18.79 -2.29 3.35
C ARG A 146 19.94 -3.25 3.66
N ARG A 147 20.07 -3.66 4.92
CA ARG A 147 21.17 -4.53 5.39
C ARG A 147 20.88 -6.01 5.19
N ASN A 148 19.62 -6.41 5.30
CA ASN A 148 19.25 -7.82 5.40
C ASN A 148 18.53 -8.36 4.16
N SER A 149 17.97 -7.49 3.31
CA SER A 149 17.16 -7.90 2.17
C SER A 149 17.94 -8.78 1.20
N LEU A 150 17.38 -9.95 0.89
CA LEU A 150 17.87 -10.82 -0.16
C LEU A 150 17.54 -10.26 -1.55
N ALA A 151 16.38 -9.61 -1.70
CA ALA A 151 16.01 -8.97 -2.96
C ALA A 151 17.01 -7.89 -3.36
N LEU A 152 17.50 -7.08 -2.42
CA LEU A 152 18.48 -6.03 -2.70
C LEU A 152 19.86 -6.56 -3.14
N ARG A 153 20.21 -7.81 -2.79
CA ARG A 153 21.45 -8.46 -3.23
C ARG A 153 21.45 -8.83 -4.71
N GLN A 154 20.28 -8.95 -5.33
CA GLN A 154 20.19 -9.19 -6.76
C GLN A 154 20.75 -8.00 -7.54
N PRO A 155 21.52 -8.21 -8.63
CA PRO A 155 22.08 -7.14 -9.42
C PRO A 155 21.00 -6.19 -9.96
N PRO A 156 21.22 -4.85 -9.97
CA PRO A 156 20.20 -3.88 -10.40
C PRO A 156 19.70 -4.05 -11.85
N GLY A 157 20.51 -4.67 -12.72
CA GLY A 157 20.17 -4.97 -14.12
C GLY A 157 19.24 -6.17 -14.29
N GLN A 158 18.98 -6.95 -13.24
CA GLN A 158 17.96 -7.99 -13.26
C GLN A 158 16.66 -7.46 -12.66
N PRO A 159 15.51 -7.66 -13.33
CA PRO A 159 14.26 -7.12 -12.86
C PRO A 159 13.81 -7.80 -11.56
N LEU A 160 13.42 -6.99 -10.57
CA LEU A 160 12.65 -7.47 -9.42
C LEU A 160 11.16 -7.49 -9.77
N VAL A 161 10.50 -8.59 -9.45
CA VAL A 161 9.06 -8.71 -9.61
C VAL A 161 8.39 -8.32 -8.29
N VAL A 162 7.57 -7.28 -8.35
CA VAL A 162 6.83 -6.75 -7.19
C VAL A 162 5.34 -6.99 -7.45
N ASP A 163 4.76 -7.86 -6.64
CA ASP A 163 3.33 -8.06 -6.58
C ASP A 163 2.69 -6.93 -5.77
N VAL A 164 1.61 -6.34 -6.29
CA VAL A 164 0.79 -5.34 -5.58
C VAL A 164 -0.63 -5.87 -5.43
N ASP A 165 -1.15 -5.79 -4.21
CA ASP A 165 -2.50 -6.25 -3.89
C ASP A 165 -3.07 -5.45 -2.71
N THR A 166 -4.39 -5.41 -2.62
CA THR A 166 -5.12 -4.73 -1.55
C THR A 166 -5.97 -5.70 -0.76
N LYS A 167 -5.79 -5.70 0.55
CA LYS A 167 -6.56 -6.51 1.50
C LYS A 167 -7.46 -5.62 2.35
N GLY A 168 -8.73 -6.00 2.44
CA GLY A 168 -9.66 -5.38 3.38
C GLY A 168 -9.45 -5.85 4.83
N LEU A 169 -9.40 -4.89 5.75
CA LEU A 169 -9.33 -5.08 7.20
C LEU A 169 -10.71 -4.71 7.81
N THR A 170 -11.58 -5.71 7.92
CA THR A 170 -12.97 -5.51 8.34
C THR A 170 -13.11 -5.30 9.84
N VAL A 171 -14.01 -4.41 10.23
CA VAL A 171 -14.48 -4.22 11.61
C VAL A 171 -15.97 -4.51 11.70
N SER A 172 -16.52 -4.59 12.91
CA SER A 172 -17.97 -4.68 13.08
C SER A 172 -18.66 -3.50 12.38
N PRO A 173 -19.70 -3.73 11.55
CA PRO A 173 -20.41 -2.66 10.84
C PRO A 173 -20.96 -1.57 11.76
N GLN A 174 -21.29 -1.90 13.02
CA GLN A 174 -21.82 -0.97 14.01
C GLN A 174 -20.72 -0.23 14.80
N SER A 175 -19.43 -0.55 14.58
CA SER A 175 -18.36 0.05 15.36
C SER A 175 -18.05 1.48 14.91
N GLU A 176 -18.09 2.43 15.84
CA GLU A 176 -17.63 3.82 15.64
C GLU A 176 -16.23 4.07 16.20
N ARG A 177 -15.60 3.03 16.76
CA ARG A 177 -14.32 3.13 17.47
C ARG A 177 -13.11 3.35 16.56
N PHE A 178 -13.20 2.92 15.30
CA PHE A 178 -12.05 2.88 14.39
C PHE A 178 -12.06 4.07 13.43
N GLU A 179 -11.06 4.93 13.55
CA GLU A 179 -10.81 6.03 12.63
C GLU A 179 -10.63 5.50 11.21
N TRP A 180 -11.16 6.25 10.24
CA TRP A 180 -11.17 5.92 8.79
C TRP A 180 -11.91 4.64 8.40
N ALA A 181 -12.44 3.86 9.35
CA ALA A 181 -13.24 2.71 9.00
C ALA A 181 -14.54 3.18 8.34
N THR A 182 -14.76 2.84 7.08
CA THR A 182 -15.96 3.21 6.32
C THR A 182 -16.54 1.99 5.62
N LEU A 183 -17.77 2.13 5.11
CA LEU A 183 -18.32 1.14 4.20
C LEU A 183 -17.43 1.03 2.96
N GLY A 184 -17.29 -0.19 2.45
CA GLY A 184 -16.37 -0.51 1.36
C GLY A 184 -16.71 -1.84 0.70
N TYR A 185 -15.97 -2.17 -0.36
CA TYR A 185 -16.07 -3.47 -0.99
C TYR A 185 -15.15 -4.46 -0.25
N PHE A 186 -15.74 -5.26 0.65
CA PHE A 186 -15.04 -6.28 1.42
C PHE A 186 -15.55 -7.70 1.06
N PRO A 187 -14.68 -8.72 1.14
CA PRO A 187 -15.12 -10.11 1.06
C PRO A 187 -16.15 -10.41 2.18
N LYS A 188 -17.20 -11.19 1.88
CA LYS A 188 -18.32 -11.61 2.78
C LYS A 188 -19.60 -10.77 2.81
N GLY A 189 -19.81 -9.82 1.89
CA GLY A 189 -21.14 -9.28 1.58
C GLY A 189 -21.25 -7.76 1.57
N LYS A 190 -22.45 -7.27 1.23
CA LYS A 190 -22.76 -5.83 1.22
C LYS A 190 -22.83 -5.27 2.65
N GLY A 191 -22.45 -4.01 2.83
CA GLY A 191 -22.58 -3.30 4.12
C GLY A 191 -21.46 -3.57 5.12
N GLN A 192 -20.34 -4.15 4.69
CA GLN A 192 -19.16 -4.31 5.53
C GLN A 192 -18.40 -2.98 5.70
N LYS A 193 -17.84 -2.78 6.89
CA LYS A 193 -17.07 -1.59 7.28
C LYS A 193 -15.63 -1.99 7.57
N GLY A 194 -14.67 -1.14 7.25
CA GLY A 194 -13.26 -1.44 7.53
C GLY A 194 -12.28 -0.45 6.91
N LEU A 195 -11.01 -0.83 6.95
CA LEU A 195 -9.90 -0.16 6.26
C LEU A 195 -9.44 -1.00 5.06
N GLN A 196 -8.81 -0.37 4.09
CA GLN A 196 -8.09 -1.06 3.03
C GLN A 196 -6.59 -0.99 3.32
N PHE A 197 -5.88 -2.10 3.14
CA PHE A 197 -4.43 -2.19 3.26
C PHE A 197 -3.83 -2.62 1.92
N SER A 198 -3.12 -1.72 1.23
CA SER A 198 -2.43 -2.03 -0.02
C SER A 198 -0.97 -2.29 0.26
N ALA A 199 -0.43 -3.40 -0.24
CA ALA A 199 0.94 -3.82 0.04
C ALA A 199 1.71 -4.12 -1.25
N ALA A 200 3.02 -3.95 -1.18
CA ALA A 200 3.96 -4.32 -2.24
C ALA A 200 4.87 -5.44 -1.73
N PHE A 201 4.96 -6.52 -2.48
CA PHE A 201 5.58 -7.77 -2.04
C PHE A 201 6.47 -8.37 -3.13
N VAL A 202 7.71 -8.70 -2.78
CA VAL A 202 8.65 -9.42 -3.65
C VAL A 202 8.51 -10.91 -3.35
N GLY A 203 7.56 -11.56 -4.02
CA GLY A 203 7.23 -12.95 -3.74
C GLY A 203 8.21 -13.96 -4.34
N ASP A 204 8.56 -13.79 -5.61
CA ASP A 204 9.40 -14.73 -6.35
C ASP A 204 10.80 -14.76 -5.70
N ASN A 205 11.25 -15.95 -5.26
CA ASN A 205 12.56 -16.25 -4.65
C ASN A 205 12.92 -15.59 -3.31
N PHE A 206 12.28 -14.49 -2.91
CA PHE A 206 12.71 -13.70 -1.74
C PHE A 206 11.72 -13.72 -0.59
N ARG A 207 10.41 -13.64 -0.89
CA ARG A 207 9.33 -13.54 0.10
C ARG A 207 9.52 -12.36 1.08
N GLU A 208 9.84 -11.19 0.53
CA GLU A 208 10.08 -9.97 1.30
C GLU A 208 9.00 -8.93 1.00
N VAL A 209 8.53 -8.20 2.01
CA VAL A 209 7.54 -7.15 1.87
C VAL A 209 8.21 -5.79 1.86
N LEU A 210 7.82 -4.93 0.93
CA LEU A 210 8.40 -3.59 0.81
C LEU A 210 7.71 -2.59 1.75
N GLY A 211 6.50 -2.92 2.17
CA GLY A 211 5.64 -2.14 3.06
C GLY A 211 4.20 -2.08 2.53
N GLY A 212 3.39 -1.17 3.10
CA GLY A 212 2.02 -0.95 2.66
C GLY A 212 1.38 0.30 3.25
N CYS A 213 0.22 0.65 2.70
CA CYS A 213 -0.55 1.84 3.05
C CYS A 213 -1.95 1.45 3.54
N LEU A 214 -2.43 2.10 4.61
CA LEU A 214 -3.84 2.04 5.02
C LEU A 214 -4.63 3.20 4.40
N ALA A 215 -5.87 2.93 4.04
CA ALA A 215 -6.84 3.93 3.65
C ALA A 215 -8.26 3.58 4.10
N PRO A 216 -9.22 4.52 3.99
CA PRO A 216 -10.62 4.25 4.29
C PRO A 216 -11.19 3.08 3.49
N GLY A 217 -12.24 2.43 4.02
CA GLY A 217 -12.85 1.25 3.41
C GLY A 217 -13.36 1.44 1.98
N TYR A 218 -13.79 2.66 1.62
CA TYR A 218 -14.24 3.01 0.26
C TYR A 218 -13.07 3.26 -0.70
N ALA A 219 -11.85 3.46 -0.20
CA ALA A 219 -10.73 3.84 -1.02
C ALA A 219 -10.30 2.66 -1.89
N HIS A 220 -10.58 2.76 -3.19
CA HIS A 220 -10.04 1.83 -4.17
C HIS A 220 -8.50 1.96 -4.22
N VAL A 221 -7.78 0.90 -4.59
CA VAL A 221 -6.31 0.93 -4.73
C VAL A 221 -5.81 2.09 -5.60
N THR A 222 -6.68 2.59 -6.50
CA THR A 222 -6.43 3.74 -7.38
C THR A 222 -5.91 4.95 -6.62
N TYR A 223 -6.42 5.20 -5.41
CA TYR A 223 -6.00 6.35 -4.59
C TYR A 223 -4.65 6.13 -3.90
N GLN A 224 -4.23 4.88 -3.72
CA GLN A 224 -3.03 4.52 -2.98
C GLN A 224 -1.84 4.18 -3.87
N LEU A 225 -2.07 3.87 -5.15
CA LEU A 225 -0.98 3.44 -6.03
C LEU A 225 0.19 4.44 -6.05
N PRO A 226 0.01 5.77 -6.20
CA PRO A 226 1.14 6.69 -6.16
C PRO A 226 1.97 6.60 -4.87
N ALA A 227 1.31 6.57 -3.71
CA ALA A 227 1.98 6.41 -2.42
C ALA A 227 2.68 5.04 -2.27
N LEU A 228 2.07 3.99 -2.82
CA LEU A 228 2.67 2.65 -2.83
C LEU A 228 3.90 2.59 -3.76
N LEU A 229 3.86 3.28 -4.91
CA LEU A 229 5.02 3.41 -5.80
C LEU A 229 6.14 4.19 -5.10
N ASP A 230 5.84 5.30 -4.42
CA ASP A 230 6.84 6.05 -3.65
C ASP A 230 7.50 5.17 -2.57
N LEU A 231 6.70 4.32 -1.91
CA LEU A 231 7.20 3.34 -0.94
C LEU A 231 8.09 2.27 -1.59
N ILE A 232 7.69 1.73 -2.75
CA ILE A 232 8.50 0.77 -3.51
C ILE A 232 9.86 1.38 -3.86
N GLU A 233 9.86 2.61 -4.39
CA GLU A 233 11.08 3.30 -4.81
C GLU A 233 11.98 3.67 -3.64
N LYS A 234 11.38 4.09 -2.51
CA LYS A 234 12.13 4.32 -1.28
C LYS A 234 12.84 3.05 -0.79
N ARG A 235 12.19 1.89 -0.95
CA ARG A 235 12.69 0.59 -0.48
C ARG A 235 13.75 0.00 -1.42
N LEU A 236 13.50 0.04 -2.73
CA LEU A 236 14.27 -0.68 -3.76
C LEU A 236 15.18 0.21 -4.62
N GLY A 237 14.96 1.52 -4.63
CA GLY A 237 15.43 2.42 -5.67
C GLY A 237 14.38 2.63 -6.77
N SER A 238 14.53 3.70 -7.53
CA SER A 238 13.58 4.07 -8.58
C SER A 238 13.90 3.38 -9.92
N PRO A 239 12.90 3.04 -10.73
CA PRO A 239 13.16 2.60 -12.10
C PRO A 239 13.64 3.75 -13.00
N PRO A 240 14.35 3.44 -14.10
CA PRO A 240 14.70 4.43 -15.12
C PRO A 240 13.45 5.15 -15.63
N ARG A 241 13.37 6.47 -15.43
CA ARG A 241 12.19 7.25 -15.83
C ARG A 241 12.00 7.23 -17.33
N ARG A 242 10.73 7.22 -17.75
CA ARG A 242 10.35 7.46 -19.15
C ARG A 242 10.16 8.96 -19.37
N SER A 243 11.27 9.69 -19.34
CA SER A 243 11.27 11.15 -19.53
C SER A 243 10.62 11.56 -20.85
N ASP A 244 10.72 10.72 -21.88
CA ASP A 244 10.01 10.91 -23.15
C ASP A 244 8.48 10.95 -22.97
N LEU A 245 7.91 10.02 -22.18
CA LEU A 245 6.47 9.98 -21.90
C LEU A 245 6.05 11.11 -20.96
N LEU A 246 6.83 11.37 -19.90
CA LEU A 246 6.58 12.45 -18.95
C LEU A 246 6.53 13.82 -19.63
N LEU A 247 7.51 14.12 -20.49
CA LEU A 247 7.58 15.39 -21.23
C LEU A 247 6.41 15.52 -22.22
N LEU A 248 6.06 14.44 -22.93
CA LEU A 248 4.93 14.42 -23.84
C LEU A 248 3.61 14.72 -23.10
N ARG A 249 3.39 14.10 -21.93
CA ARG A 249 2.18 14.32 -21.15
C ARG A 249 2.13 15.71 -20.54
N ALA A 250 3.26 16.21 -20.02
CA ALA A 250 3.35 17.58 -19.53
C ALA A 250 2.96 18.59 -20.61
N GLN A 251 3.40 18.41 -21.85
CA GLN A 251 3.02 19.26 -22.98
C GLN A 251 1.51 19.19 -23.28
N GLN A 252 0.91 18.00 -23.23
CA GLN A 252 -0.54 17.83 -23.40
C GLN A 252 -1.33 18.57 -22.31
N LEU A 253 -0.91 18.43 -21.06
CA LEU A 253 -1.54 19.10 -19.91
C LEU A 253 -1.39 20.62 -19.99
N GLN A 254 -0.22 21.13 -20.38
CA GLN A 254 -0.02 22.56 -20.64
C GLN A 254 -0.96 23.09 -21.74
N THR A 255 -1.18 22.30 -22.78
CA THR A 255 -2.13 22.63 -23.86
C THR A 255 -3.57 22.65 -23.32
N GLN A 256 -3.95 21.68 -22.48
CA GLN A 256 -5.27 21.65 -21.83
C GLN A 256 -5.47 22.84 -20.89
N ALA A 257 -4.46 23.18 -20.09
CA ALA A 257 -4.47 24.34 -19.21
C ALA A 257 -4.66 25.63 -20.01
N GLN A 258 -3.97 25.77 -21.14
CA GLN A 258 -4.11 26.92 -22.03
C GLN A 258 -5.55 27.06 -22.57
N VAL A 259 -6.15 25.97 -23.08
CA VAL A 259 -7.54 25.97 -23.54
C VAL A 259 -8.52 26.34 -22.41
N ALA A 260 -8.28 25.82 -21.21
CA ALA A 260 -9.11 26.15 -20.05
C ALA A 260 -8.98 27.63 -19.63
N ARG A 261 -7.77 28.22 -19.69
CA ARG A 261 -7.56 29.66 -19.45
C ARG A 261 -8.25 30.53 -20.50
N GLU A 262 -8.23 30.14 -21.77
CA GLU A 262 -8.96 30.82 -22.83
C GLU A 262 -10.47 30.79 -22.58
N ALA A 263 -11.01 29.65 -22.12
CA ALA A 263 -12.40 29.53 -21.71
C ALA A 263 -12.74 30.42 -20.50
N VAL A 264 -11.83 30.55 -19.52
CA VAL A 264 -11.97 31.48 -18.40
C VAL A 264 -12.05 32.92 -18.90
N ALA A 265 -11.12 33.35 -19.76
CA ALA A 265 -11.11 34.72 -20.31
C ALA A 265 -12.40 35.02 -21.10
N ALA A 266 -12.82 34.10 -21.96
CA ALA A 266 -14.07 34.23 -22.71
C ALA A 266 -15.30 34.27 -21.79
N GLY A 267 -15.32 33.44 -20.74
CA GLY A 267 -16.40 33.41 -19.74
C GLY A 267 -16.46 34.69 -18.90
N GLN A 268 -15.31 35.26 -18.51
CA GLN A 268 -15.22 36.55 -17.82
C GLN A 268 -15.80 37.69 -18.68
N ASN A 269 -15.51 37.71 -19.98
CA ASN A 269 -16.11 38.69 -20.90
C ASN A 269 -17.64 38.58 -20.92
N ARG A 270 -18.20 37.36 -21.02
CA ARG A 270 -19.66 37.13 -20.98
C ARG A 270 -20.29 37.52 -19.63
N ILE A 271 -19.58 37.31 -18.53
CA ILE A 271 -20.01 37.75 -17.19
C ILE A 271 -20.08 39.27 -17.13
N SER A 272 -19.08 39.98 -17.67
CA SER A 272 -19.05 41.44 -17.74
C SER A 272 -20.19 41.99 -18.60
N GLU A 273 -20.44 41.40 -19.77
CA GLU A 273 -21.58 41.75 -20.64
C GLU A 273 -22.93 41.54 -19.95
N THR A 274 -23.10 40.41 -19.27
CA THR A 274 -24.34 40.09 -18.53
C THR A 274 -24.56 41.06 -17.36
N HIS A 275 -23.49 41.42 -16.64
CA HIS A 275 -23.55 42.45 -15.60
C HIS A 275 -23.96 43.82 -16.18
N ALA A 276 -23.36 44.23 -17.30
CA ALA A 276 -23.72 45.48 -17.96
C ALA A 276 -25.22 45.48 -18.34
N HIS A 277 -25.72 44.38 -18.89
CA HIS A 277 -27.14 44.24 -19.22
C HIS A 277 -28.05 44.28 -17.99
N LEU A 278 -27.66 43.65 -16.87
CA LEU A 278 -28.39 43.74 -15.60
C LEU A 278 -28.47 45.19 -15.07
N VAL A 279 -27.40 45.98 -15.23
CA VAL A 279 -27.40 47.41 -14.89
C VAL A 279 -28.37 48.18 -15.78
N THR A 280 -28.36 47.93 -17.10
CA THR A 280 -29.33 48.55 -18.03
C THR A 280 -30.78 48.17 -17.68
N LEU A 281 -31.06 46.90 -17.42
CA LEU A 281 -32.40 46.43 -17.02
C LEU A 281 -32.85 47.09 -15.72
N ARG A 282 -31.94 47.27 -14.74
CA ARG A 282 -32.24 48.01 -13.51
C ARG A 282 -32.66 49.45 -13.80
N GLN A 283 -31.91 50.16 -14.63
CA GLN A 283 -32.26 51.54 -15.03
C GLN A 283 -33.62 51.61 -15.73
N GLN A 284 -33.95 50.63 -16.59
CA GLN A 284 -35.25 50.54 -17.25
C GLN A 284 -36.41 50.29 -16.26
N VAL A 285 -36.20 49.40 -15.29
CA VAL A 285 -37.16 49.15 -14.19
C VAL A 285 -37.43 50.44 -13.41
N ASP A 286 -36.38 51.14 -13.01
CA ASP A 286 -36.48 52.40 -12.24
C ASP A 286 -37.15 53.52 -13.07
N ALA A 287 -36.92 53.56 -14.39
CA ALA A 287 -37.57 54.51 -15.30
C ALA A 287 -39.07 54.23 -15.44
N HIS A 288 -39.46 52.98 -15.67
CA HIS A 288 -40.88 52.60 -15.77
C HIS A 288 -41.63 52.81 -14.45
N GLN A 289 -41.00 52.56 -13.31
CA GLN A 289 -41.60 52.85 -11.99
C GLN A 289 -41.86 54.34 -11.80
N ARG A 290 -40.90 55.20 -12.17
CA ARG A 290 -41.09 56.66 -12.09
C ARG A 290 -42.21 57.15 -13.00
N GLU A 291 -42.31 56.63 -14.23
CA GLU A 291 -43.38 57.01 -15.15
C GLU A 291 -44.75 56.57 -14.66
N ILE A 292 -44.87 55.34 -14.12
CA ILE A 292 -46.11 54.86 -13.48
C ILE A 292 -46.52 55.81 -12.34
N GLN A 293 -45.60 56.17 -11.44
CA GLN A 293 -45.87 57.09 -10.34
C GLN A 293 -46.30 58.48 -10.83
N ALA A 294 -45.65 59.01 -11.88
CA ALA A 294 -46.00 60.30 -12.47
C ALA A 294 -47.39 60.29 -13.11
N LEU A 295 -47.74 59.23 -13.83
CA LEU A 295 -49.06 59.06 -14.45
C LEU A 295 -50.16 58.90 -13.38
N GLN A 296 -49.88 58.15 -12.30
CA GLN A 296 -50.79 58.03 -11.15
C GLN A 296 -51.05 59.38 -10.48
N ALA A 297 -49.99 60.16 -10.22
CA ALA A 297 -50.10 61.50 -9.64
C ALA A 297 -50.88 62.48 -10.55
N ARG A 298 -50.70 62.40 -11.88
CA ARG A 298 -51.49 63.18 -12.85
C ARG A 298 -52.96 62.79 -12.84
N GLY A 299 -53.27 61.50 -12.74
CA GLY A 299 -54.63 60.99 -12.63
C GLY A 299 -55.35 61.46 -11.37
N GLN A 300 -54.66 61.50 -10.22
CA GLN A 300 -55.21 62.05 -8.98
C GLN A 300 -55.51 63.56 -9.07
N ARG A 301 -54.73 64.30 -9.87
CA ARG A 301 -54.87 65.75 -10.04
C ARG A 301 -55.95 66.15 -11.05
N TRP A 302 -56.31 65.26 -11.97
CA TRP A 302 -57.30 65.49 -13.03
C TRP A 302 -58.18 64.24 -13.24
N PRO A 303 -59.23 64.05 -12.41
CA PRO A 303 -60.05 62.83 -12.43
C PRO A 303 -60.70 62.54 -13.78
N GLU A 304 -61.06 63.58 -14.53
CA GLU A 304 -61.68 63.50 -15.86
C GLU A 304 -60.79 62.84 -16.93
N ARG A 305 -59.47 62.77 -16.72
CA ARG A 305 -58.50 62.11 -17.62
C ARG A 305 -58.03 60.74 -17.12
N GLN A 306 -58.56 60.26 -16.00
CA GLN A 306 -58.07 59.07 -15.31
C GLN A 306 -58.17 57.81 -16.16
N GLU A 307 -59.30 57.61 -16.86
CA GLU A 307 -59.54 56.43 -17.70
C GLU A 307 -58.57 56.37 -18.89
N ALA A 308 -58.27 57.52 -19.51
CA ALA A 308 -57.29 57.62 -20.60
C ALA A 308 -55.85 57.34 -20.14
N LEU A 309 -55.50 57.69 -18.89
CA LEU A 309 -54.17 57.44 -18.31
C LEU A 309 -53.98 55.99 -17.85
N GLN A 310 -55.06 55.24 -17.56
CA GLN A 310 -54.96 53.84 -17.15
C GLN A 310 -54.35 52.94 -18.24
N ALA A 311 -54.66 53.16 -19.51
CA ALA A 311 -54.07 52.39 -20.61
C ALA A 311 -52.55 52.57 -20.70
N GLN A 312 -52.04 53.78 -20.40
CA GLN A 312 -50.61 54.08 -20.37
C GLN A 312 -49.91 53.44 -19.17
N ILE A 313 -50.55 53.48 -18.00
CA ILE A 313 -50.07 52.78 -16.79
C ILE A 313 -49.95 51.27 -17.06
N ALA A 314 -50.99 50.64 -17.60
CA ALA A 314 -50.98 49.22 -17.94
C ALA A 314 -49.92 48.85 -19.01
N ALA A 315 -49.58 49.77 -19.92
CA ALA A 315 -48.49 49.58 -20.86
C ALA A 315 -47.12 49.58 -20.15
N HIS A 316 -46.88 50.51 -19.23
CA HIS A 316 -45.64 50.55 -18.44
C HIS A 316 -45.52 49.38 -17.45
N GLU A 317 -46.63 48.92 -16.86
CA GLU A 317 -46.65 47.72 -16.01
C GLU A 317 -46.26 46.45 -16.78
N ARG A 318 -46.75 46.30 -18.02
CA ARG A 318 -46.33 45.18 -18.89
C ARG A 318 -44.84 45.25 -19.23
N GLN A 319 -44.29 46.44 -19.48
CA GLN A 319 -42.85 46.59 -19.73
C GLN A 319 -42.02 46.33 -18.49
N LEU A 320 -42.48 46.78 -17.32
CA LEU A 320 -41.86 46.50 -16.03
C LEU A 320 -41.76 44.99 -15.77
N GLU A 321 -42.86 44.25 -15.99
CA GLU A 321 -42.90 42.81 -15.81
C GLU A 321 -41.93 42.09 -16.76
N ARG A 322 -41.89 42.49 -18.04
CA ARG A 322 -40.90 41.97 -19.00
C ARG A 322 -39.46 42.25 -18.56
N CYS A 323 -39.18 43.45 -18.04
CA CYS A 323 -37.84 43.80 -17.56
C CYS A 323 -37.46 42.97 -16.32
N ARG A 324 -38.40 42.73 -15.40
CA ARG A 324 -38.21 41.88 -14.22
C ARG A 324 -37.91 40.43 -14.60
N GLN A 325 -38.67 39.86 -15.52
CA GLN A 325 -38.47 38.50 -16.02
C GLN A 325 -37.10 38.34 -16.71
N ARG A 326 -36.71 39.30 -17.55
CA ARG A 326 -35.38 39.32 -18.19
C ARG A 326 -34.26 39.44 -17.16
N ARG A 327 -34.44 40.28 -16.13
CA ARG A 327 -33.46 40.44 -15.04
C ARG A 327 -33.28 39.13 -14.28
N GLU A 328 -34.36 38.43 -13.96
CA GLU A 328 -34.30 37.12 -13.30
C GLU A 328 -33.58 36.08 -14.18
N ALA A 329 -33.87 36.05 -15.49
CA ALA A 329 -33.19 35.17 -16.44
C ALA A 329 -31.68 35.45 -16.51
N ASP A 330 -31.27 36.72 -16.56
CA ASP A 330 -29.87 37.11 -16.59
C ASP A 330 -29.15 36.89 -15.26
N GLN A 331 -29.85 37.01 -14.13
CA GLN A 331 -29.30 36.60 -12.83
C GLN A 331 -29.00 35.10 -12.80
N LYS A 332 -29.92 34.25 -13.29
CA LYS A 332 -29.69 32.81 -13.42
C LYS A 332 -28.55 32.50 -14.39
N ARG A 333 -28.49 33.23 -15.52
CA ARG A 333 -27.40 33.11 -16.50
C ARG A 333 -26.05 33.47 -15.89
N LEU A 334 -25.99 34.57 -15.15
CA LEU A 334 -24.78 35.03 -14.47
C LEU A 334 -24.26 33.99 -13.46
N GLN A 335 -25.16 33.38 -12.68
CA GLN A 335 -24.80 32.30 -11.76
C GLN A 335 -24.18 31.10 -12.49
N ARG A 336 -24.79 30.64 -13.59
CA ARG A 336 -24.26 29.53 -14.40
C ARG A 336 -22.90 29.86 -15.03
N LEU A 337 -22.75 31.06 -15.61
CA LEU A 337 -21.48 31.50 -16.20
C LEU A 337 -20.37 31.60 -15.14
N THR A 338 -20.70 32.11 -13.96
CA THR A 338 -19.75 32.21 -12.85
C THR A 338 -19.26 30.82 -12.43
N GLU A 339 -20.15 29.85 -12.33
CA GLU A 339 -19.78 28.47 -11.99
C GLU A 339 -18.93 27.82 -13.09
N GLN A 340 -19.28 28.01 -14.36
CA GLN A 340 -18.50 27.52 -15.49
C GLN A 340 -17.07 28.10 -15.52
N VAL A 341 -16.93 29.40 -15.24
CA VAL A 341 -15.62 30.06 -15.16
C VAL A 341 -14.81 29.52 -13.98
N ARG A 342 -15.44 29.30 -12.82
CA ARG A 342 -14.77 28.70 -11.65
C ARG A 342 -14.26 27.29 -11.95
N GLU A 343 -15.09 26.46 -12.56
CA GLU A 343 -14.69 25.10 -12.93
C GLU A 343 -13.57 25.11 -13.98
N ALA A 344 -13.67 25.94 -15.02
CA ALA A 344 -12.59 26.07 -16.02
C ALA A 344 -11.27 26.56 -15.39
N ALA A 345 -11.33 27.51 -14.45
CA ALA A 345 -10.15 27.98 -13.73
C ALA A 345 -9.54 26.87 -12.86
N ARG A 346 -10.37 26.06 -12.21
CA ARG A 346 -9.92 24.89 -11.44
C ARG A 346 -9.24 23.86 -12.34
N GLN A 347 -9.82 23.55 -13.50
CA GLN A 347 -9.23 22.62 -14.46
C GLN A 347 -7.88 23.11 -14.99
N ALA A 348 -7.76 24.42 -15.28
CA ALA A 348 -6.49 25.00 -15.69
C ALA A 348 -5.41 24.83 -14.60
N ALA A 349 -5.74 25.17 -13.35
CA ALA A 349 -4.81 25.08 -12.23
C ALA A 349 -4.36 23.63 -11.96
N LEU A 350 -5.28 22.67 -12.00
CA LEU A 350 -4.96 21.24 -11.83
C LEU A 350 -4.04 20.74 -12.95
N ALA A 351 -4.34 21.10 -14.20
CA ALA A 351 -3.51 20.69 -15.34
C ALA A 351 -2.11 21.31 -15.31
N ASP A 352 -1.97 22.56 -14.86
CA ASP A 352 -0.67 23.19 -14.66
C ASP A 352 0.15 22.52 -13.54
N GLU A 353 -0.49 22.25 -12.41
CA GLU A 353 0.14 21.57 -11.26
C GLU A 353 0.62 20.17 -11.66
N GLU A 354 -0.22 19.40 -12.35
CA GLU A 354 0.13 18.07 -12.85
C GLU A 354 1.28 18.15 -13.86
N ALA A 355 1.21 19.08 -14.84
CA ALA A 355 2.28 19.27 -15.82
C ALA A 355 3.62 19.59 -15.15
N GLN A 356 3.62 20.50 -14.17
CA GLN A 356 4.83 20.87 -13.43
C GLN A 356 5.39 19.69 -12.61
N GLY A 357 4.52 18.88 -12.02
CA GLY A 357 4.89 17.65 -11.33
C GLY A 357 5.58 16.66 -12.27
N LEU A 358 5.04 16.45 -13.47
CA LEU A 358 5.63 15.56 -14.47
C LEU A 358 6.99 16.09 -14.99
N LEU A 359 7.12 17.40 -15.21
CA LEU A 359 8.39 18.02 -15.60
C LEU A 359 9.46 17.83 -14.51
N THR A 360 9.08 18.04 -13.25
CA THR A 360 9.97 17.84 -12.10
C THR A 360 10.41 16.39 -12.01
N LEU A 361 9.48 15.45 -12.20
CA LEU A 361 9.79 14.02 -12.19
C LEU A 361 10.72 13.63 -13.35
N ALA A 362 10.53 14.20 -14.54
CA ALA A 362 11.37 13.95 -15.71
C ALA A 362 12.80 14.47 -15.54
N GLN A 363 12.98 15.53 -14.76
CA GLN A 363 14.26 16.16 -14.44
C GLN A 363 14.95 15.58 -13.20
N THR A 364 14.26 14.73 -12.43
CA THR A 364 14.82 14.15 -11.21
C THR A 364 15.97 13.21 -11.56
N PRO A 365 17.22 13.53 -11.16
CA PRO A 365 18.35 12.69 -11.50
C PRO A 365 18.28 11.38 -10.73
N LEU A 366 18.48 10.27 -11.43
CA LEU A 366 18.71 8.97 -10.80
C LEU A 366 20.20 8.87 -10.46
N LEU A 367 20.53 8.84 -9.16
CA LEU A 367 21.91 8.67 -8.73
C LEU A 367 22.44 7.30 -9.19
N PHE A 368 23.73 7.24 -9.52
CA PHE A 368 24.38 6.02 -9.92
C PHE A 368 24.21 4.93 -8.84
N GLY A 369 23.76 3.74 -9.23
CA GLY A 369 23.47 2.63 -8.31
C GLY A 369 22.11 2.67 -7.62
N GLN A 370 21.28 3.71 -7.83
CA GLN A 370 19.90 3.77 -7.32
C GLN A 370 18.84 3.32 -8.34
N ALA A 371 19.21 3.26 -9.62
CA ALA A 371 18.30 2.80 -10.66
C ALA A 371 18.09 1.28 -10.58
N ARG A 372 16.84 0.83 -10.61
CA ARG A 372 16.49 -0.60 -10.53
C ARG A 372 15.39 -0.98 -11.50
N LEU A 373 15.56 -2.09 -12.22
CA LEU A 373 14.46 -2.62 -13.04
C LEU A 373 13.42 -3.27 -12.15
N ILE A 374 12.16 -2.83 -12.27
CA ILE A 374 11.04 -3.32 -11.47
C ILE A 374 9.88 -3.68 -12.39
N ILE A 375 9.41 -4.93 -12.27
CA ILE A 375 8.19 -5.42 -12.93
C ILE A 375 7.08 -5.47 -11.90
N LEU A 376 6.03 -4.66 -12.07
CA LEU A 376 4.84 -4.72 -11.24
C LEU A 376 3.87 -5.81 -11.75
N ARG A 377 3.40 -6.67 -10.85
CA ARG A 377 2.29 -7.60 -11.11
C ARG A 377 1.13 -7.23 -10.20
N GLY A 378 -0.08 -7.19 -10.73
CA GLY A 378 -1.24 -6.76 -9.95
C GLY A 378 -2.56 -7.21 -10.55
N ASP A 379 -3.58 -7.26 -9.73
CA ASP A 379 -4.89 -7.73 -10.13
C ASP A 379 -5.71 -6.64 -10.86
N ALA A 380 -7.01 -6.86 -10.97
CA ALA A 380 -7.92 -5.93 -11.63
C ALA A 380 -7.95 -4.55 -10.96
N SER A 381 -7.64 -4.46 -9.66
CA SER A 381 -7.73 -3.21 -8.93
C SER A 381 -6.76 -2.15 -9.48
N VAL A 382 -5.59 -2.55 -10.02
CA VAL A 382 -4.58 -1.64 -10.58
C VAL A 382 -4.58 -1.53 -12.13
N GLY A 383 -5.44 -2.28 -12.82
CA GLY A 383 -5.42 -2.38 -14.29
C GLY A 383 -6.31 -1.41 -15.07
N SER A 384 -6.46 -0.16 -14.61
CA SER A 384 -7.13 0.91 -15.37
C SER A 384 -6.14 1.81 -16.10
N GLY A 385 -6.60 2.51 -17.15
CA GLY A 385 -5.71 3.30 -18.01
C GLY A 385 -5.03 4.47 -17.31
N ASP A 386 -5.72 5.15 -16.41
CA ASP A 386 -5.16 6.21 -15.55
C ASP A 386 -3.98 5.70 -14.71
N LEU A 387 -4.12 4.52 -14.08
CA LEU A 387 -3.06 3.91 -13.28
C LEU A 387 -1.90 3.38 -14.13
N VAL A 388 -2.23 2.75 -15.27
CA VAL A 388 -1.23 2.29 -16.24
C VAL A 388 -0.39 3.45 -16.76
N THR A 389 -1.00 4.62 -16.97
CA THR A 389 -0.31 5.86 -17.37
C THR A 389 0.77 6.24 -16.36
N ILE A 390 0.40 6.33 -15.07
CA ILE A 390 1.33 6.67 -13.97
C ILE A 390 2.49 5.66 -13.89
N VAL A 391 2.18 4.36 -14.02
CA VAL A 391 3.17 3.27 -13.95
C VAL A 391 4.15 3.34 -15.13
N MET A 392 3.66 3.58 -16.34
CA MET A 392 4.50 3.73 -17.54
C MET A 392 5.42 4.95 -17.46
N GLU A 393 4.88 6.09 -17.05
CA GLU A 393 5.58 7.36 -16.90
C GLU A 393 6.71 7.27 -15.87
N ARG A 394 6.45 6.61 -14.73
CA ARG A 394 7.46 6.36 -13.71
C ARG A 394 8.54 5.37 -14.14
N GLY A 395 8.36 4.66 -15.25
CA GLY A 395 9.37 3.78 -15.85
C GLY A 395 9.27 2.32 -15.45
N TYR A 396 8.17 1.90 -14.83
CA TYR A 396 7.96 0.52 -14.45
C TYR A 396 7.68 -0.36 -15.67
N LEU A 397 8.17 -1.59 -15.61
CA LEU A 397 7.61 -2.69 -16.37
C LEU A 397 6.40 -3.24 -15.62
N PHE A 398 5.39 -3.77 -16.30
CA PHE A 398 4.22 -4.29 -15.59
C PHE A 398 3.42 -5.33 -16.37
N VAL A 399 2.64 -6.11 -15.63
CA VAL A 399 1.50 -6.87 -16.12
C VAL A 399 0.37 -6.80 -15.10
N PHE A 400 -0.76 -6.23 -15.51
CA PHE A 400 -1.96 -6.09 -14.69
C PHE A 400 -3.13 -6.82 -15.33
N LYS A 401 -4.09 -7.27 -14.52
CA LYS A 401 -5.38 -7.71 -15.05
C LYS A 401 -6.27 -6.50 -15.33
N GLY A 402 -6.95 -6.46 -16.48
CA GLY A 402 -7.92 -5.42 -16.78
C GLY A 402 -9.19 -5.51 -15.91
N ARG A 403 -9.84 -4.36 -15.65
CA ARG A 403 -10.99 -4.26 -14.73
C ARG A 403 -12.28 -4.92 -15.21
N ASP A 404 -12.57 -4.84 -16.51
CA ASP A 404 -13.92 -5.09 -17.03
C ASP A 404 -13.98 -6.30 -17.98
N ALA A 405 -14.79 -7.29 -17.59
CA ALA A 405 -15.07 -8.46 -18.41
C ALA A 405 -15.82 -8.13 -19.70
N ARG A 406 -16.59 -7.04 -19.76
CA ARG A 406 -17.24 -6.60 -21.03
C ARG A 406 -16.21 -6.10 -22.02
N THR A 407 -15.21 -5.35 -21.56
CA THR A 407 -14.06 -4.95 -22.38
C THR A 407 -13.30 -6.18 -22.88
N ALA A 408 -13.06 -7.19 -22.02
CA ALA A 408 -12.42 -8.44 -22.42
C ALA A 408 -13.16 -9.15 -23.58
N ARG A 409 -14.50 -9.22 -23.50
CA ARG A 409 -15.33 -9.83 -24.56
C ARG A 409 -15.22 -9.07 -25.88
N LYS A 410 -15.30 -7.74 -25.85
CA LYS A 410 -15.13 -6.90 -27.05
C LYS A 410 -13.76 -7.07 -27.69
N LEU A 411 -12.71 -7.20 -26.88
CA LEU A 411 -11.35 -7.47 -27.37
C LEU A 411 -11.21 -8.86 -27.98
N ALA A 412 -12.02 -9.84 -27.54
CA ALA A 412 -12.03 -11.20 -28.08
C ALA A 412 -12.75 -11.34 -29.43
N GLU A 413 -13.78 -10.53 -29.69
CA GLU A 413 -14.62 -10.58 -30.91
C GLU A 413 -13.82 -10.64 -32.23
N PRO A 414 -12.75 -9.83 -32.46
CA PRO A 414 -11.99 -9.86 -33.70
C PRO A 414 -10.91 -10.95 -33.77
N ILE A 415 -10.75 -11.80 -32.73
CA ILE A 415 -9.69 -12.82 -32.65
C ILE A 415 -10.17 -14.12 -33.32
N THR A 416 -9.44 -14.57 -34.34
CA THR A 416 -9.77 -15.81 -35.06
C THR A 416 -9.39 -17.06 -34.26
N ALA A 417 -10.00 -18.20 -34.59
CA ALA A 417 -9.77 -19.46 -33.88
C ALA A 417 -8.29 -19.90 -33.86
N ALA A 418 -7.53 -19.62 -34.93
CA ALA A 418 -6.12 -20.01 -35.07
C ALA A 418 -5.16 -19.15 -34.23
N GLU A 419 -5.59 -17.97 -33.79
CA GLU A 419 -4.77 -17.04 -33.00
C GLU A 419 -4.79 -17.35 -31.50
N TRP A 420 -5.76 -18.15 -31.06
CA TRP A 420 -5.84 -18.61 -29.70
C TRP A 420 -4.77 -19.65 -29.41
N GLN A 421 -3.94 -19.37 -28.42
CA GLN A 421 -2.89 -20.26 -27.92
C GLN A 421 -3.33 -20.90 -26.61
N GLN A 422 -3.14 -22.20 -26.48
CA GLN A 422 -3.49 -22.93 -25.26
C GLN A 422 -2.48 -22.62 -24.15
N VAL A 423 -2.96 -22.24 -22.96
CA VAL A 423 -2.12 -21.99 -21.78
C VAL A 423 -2.12 -23.20 -20.83
N ASP A 424 -3.32 -23.71 -20.52
CA ASP A 424 -3.58 -24.92 -19.73
C ASP A 424 -4.91 -25.58 -20.18
N SER A 425 -5.39 -26.66 -19.55
CA SER A 425 -6.60 -27.38 -19.99
C SER A 425 -7.91 -26.57 -20.00
N HIS A 426 -7.94 -25.43 -19.31
CA HIS A 426 -9.12 -24.58 -19.17
C HIS A 426 -8.89 -23.13 -19.59
N LEU A 427 -7.68 -22.79 -20.03
CA LEU A 427 -7.29 -21.42 -20.35
C LEU A 427 -6.58 -21.35 -21.70
N ARG A 428 -7.05 -20.44 -22.55
CA ARG A 428 -6.37 -20.03 -23.79
C ARG A 428 -6.25 -18.51 -23.85
N ALA A 429 -5.24 -18.03 -24.56
CA ALA A 429 -4.94 -16.61 -24.66
C ALA A 429 -4.53 -16.20 -26.08
N ALA A 430 -4.74 -14.93 -26.41
CA ALA A 430 -4.38 -14.34 -27.70
C ALA A 430 -4.05 -12.85 -27.55
N GLU A 431 -3.19 -12.32 -28.42
CA GLU A 431 -2.94 -10.87 -28.49
C GLU A 431 -4.19 -10.15 -29.04
N ALA A 432 -4.58 -9.04 -28.42
CA ALA A 432 -5.65 -8.20 -28.94
C ALA A 432 -5.20 -7.44 -30.19
N LYS A 433 -6.17 -7.10 -31.06
CA LYS A 433 -5.93 -6.28 -32.26
C LYS A 433 -5.76 -4.79 -31.97
N ILE A 434 -6.20 -4.35 -30.79
CA ILE A 434 -6.16 -2.96 -30.34
C ILE A 434 -5.09 -2.85 -29.25
N THR A 435 -4.37 -1.73 -29.26
CA THR A 435 -3.27 -1.46 -28.32
C THR A 435 -3.54 -0.23 -27.45
N HIS A 436 -4.80 0.13 -27.21
CA HIS A 436 -5.16 1.30 -26.42
C HIS A 436 -6.20 0.95 -25.36
N LEU A 437 -6.06 1.59 -24.20
CA LEU A 437 -6.97 1.48 -23.07
C LEU A 437 -7.57 2.86 -22.78
N THR A 438 -8.85 2.93 -22.45
CA THR A 438 -9.50 4.18 -22.03
C THR A 438 -8.71 4.81 -20.88
N ASP A 439 -8.55 6.14 -20.92
CA ASP A 439 -7.77 6.94 -19.96
C ASP A 439 -6.26 6.63 -19.92
N CYS A 440 -5.74 5.92 -20.92
CA CYS A 440 -4.30 5.79 -21.15
C CYS A 440 -3.91 6.42 -22.50
N PRO A 441 -3.03 7.44 -22.53
CA PRO A 441 -2.62 8.10 -23.77
C PRO A 441 -1.59 7.28 -24.57
N TYR A 442 -1.06 6.20 -24.00
CA TYR A 442 0.03 5.42 -24.58
C TYR A 442 -0.46 4.10 -25.19
N PRO A 443 0.23 3.58 -26.21
CA PRO A 443 -0.01 2.22 -26.65
C PRO A 443 0.41 1.22 -25.55
N VAL A 444 -0.41 0.21 -25.33
CA VAL A 444 -0.21 -0.89 -24.37
C VAL A 444 -0.42 -2.23 -25.05
N ARG A 445 0.28 -3.25 -24.58
CA ARG A 445 0.03 -4.63 -25.00
C ARG A 445 -1.18 -5.18 -24.25
N LEU A 446 -2.14 -5.72 -24.99
CA LEU A 446 -3.34 -6.32 -24.43
C LEU A 446 -3.39 -7.80 -24.82
N VAL A 447 -3.43 -8.70 -23.82
CA VAL A 447 -3.59 -10.14 -24.02
C VAL A 447 -4.93 -10.59 -23.50
N VAL A 448 -5.79 -11.09 -24.37
CA VAL A 448 -7.13 -11.58 -24.01
C VAL A 448 -7.05 -13.03 -23.59
N CYS A 449 -7.73 -13.37 -22.51
CA CYS A 449 -7.77 -14.70 -21.94
C CYS A 449 -9.21 -15.22 -21.88
N GLU A 450 -9.45 -16.39 -22.44
CA GLU A 450 -10.70 -17.14 -22.32
C GLU A 450 -10.49 -18.29 -21.33
N ARG A 451 -11.25 -18.28 -20.24
CA ARG A 451 -11.24 -19.36 -19.24
C ARG A 451 -12.56 -20.10 -19.26
N THR A 452 -12.49 -21.42 -19.41
CA THR A 452 -13.65 -22.31 -19.28
C THR A 452 -13.76 -22.75 -17.83
N ASP A 453 -14.94 -22.59 -17.23
CA ASP A 453 -15.18 -23.03 -15.86
C ASP A 453 -15.53 -24.54 -15.79
N LYS A 454 -15.83 -25.04 -14.59
CA LYS A 454 -16.16 -26.45 -14.37
C LYS A 454 -17.47 -26.89 -15.02
N THR A 455 -18.33 -25.95 -15.38
CA THR A 455 -19.63 -26.20 -16.03
C THR A 455 -19.54 -26.14 -17.55
N GLY A 456 -18.38 -25.74 -18.09
CA GLY A 456 -18.17 -25.50 -19.50
C GLY A 456 -18.49 -24.06 -19.94
N GLU A 457 -18.86 -23.17 -19.01
CA GLU A 457 -19.14 -21.77 -19.31
C GLU A 457 -17.83 -21.00 -19.54
N LYS A 458 -17.83 -20.11 -20.54
CA LYS A 458 -16.68 -19.31 -20.93
C LYS A 458 -16.70 -17.94 -20.26
N GLY A 459 -15.71 -17.69 -19.40
CA GLY A 459 -15.37 -16.39 -18.87
C GLY A 459 -14.24 -15.72 -19.65
N TYR A 460 -14.23 -14.38 -19.72
CA TYR A 460 -13.18 -13.61 -20.37
C TYR A 460 -12.56 -12.61 -19.41
N TYR A 461 -11.24 -12.47 -19.49
CA TYR A 461 -10.49 -11.36 -18.90
C TYR A 461 -9.37 -10.96 -19.86
N PHE A 462 -8.67 -9.87 -19.58
CA PHE A 462 -7.50 -9.48 -20.35
C PHE A 462 -6.38 -9.02 -19.42
N LEU A 463 -5.15 -9.10 -19.90
CA LEU A 463 -3.97 -8.54 -19.26
C LEU A 463 -3.54 -7.29 -20.01
N VAL A 464 -3.08 -6.29 -19.27
CA VAL A 464 -2.48 -5.05 -19.78
C VAL A 464 -1.01 -5.06 -19.38
N SER A 465 -0.11 -4.82 -20.35
CA SER A 465 1.33 -4.92 -20.11
C SER A 465 2.13 -4.01 -21.04
N ASN A 466 3.36 -3.70 -20.64
CA ASN A 466 4.41 -3.18 -21.51
C ASN A 466 5.60 -4.15 -21.67
N LEU A 467 5.45 -5.41 -21.25
CA LEU A 467 6.45 -6.45 -21.42
C LEU A 467 6.55 -6.88 -22.88
N LEU A 468 7.80 -6.94 -23.38
CA LEU A 468 8.10 -7.24 -24.78
C LEU A 468 7.67 -8.65 -25.16
N VAL A 469 6.99 -8.78 -26.30
CA VAL A 469 6.54 -10.08 -26.85
C VAL A 469 7.71 -11.05 -27.06
N GLY A 470 8.89 -10.54 -27.45
CA GLY A 470 10.08 -11.36 -27.66
C GLY A 470 10.69 -11.95 -26.37
N LEU A 471 10.36 -11.40 -25.20
CA LEU A 471 10.80 -11.94 -23.90
C LEU A 471 9.68 -12.70 -23.19
N TYR A 472 8.45 -12.25 -23.36
CA TYR A 472 7.24 -12.85 -22.81
C TYR A 472 6.25 -13.05 -23.95
N ASP A 473 6.24 -14.22 -24.57
CA ASP A 473 5.20 -14.54 -25.55
C ASP A 473 3.80 -14.55 -24.88
N THR A 474 2.75 -14.74 -25.67
CA THR A 474 1.37 -14.69 -25.16
C THR A 474 1.13 -15.69 -24.02
N VAL A 475 1.64 -16.92 -24.14
CA VAL A 475 1.43 -17.98 -23.14
C VAL A 475 2.28 -17.71 -21.90
N GLU A 476 3.54 -17.33 -22.08
CA GLU A 476 4.46 -17.04 -20.99
C GLU A 476 4.04 -15.79 -20.21
N LEU A 477 3.50 -14.75 -20.85
CA LEU A 477 2.95 -13.59 -20.14
C LEU A 477 1.84 -14.01 -19.16
N VAL A 478 0.94 -14.90 -19.60
CA VAL A 478 -0.16 -15.41 -18.77
C VAL A 478 0.37 -16.29 -17.63
N ARG A 479 1.35 -17.16 -17.90
CA ARG A 479 2.01 -17.97 -16.87
C ARG A 479 2.74 -17.10 -15.85
N PHE A 480 3.46 -16.08 -16.32
CA PHE A 480 4.17 -15.12 -15.50
C PHE A 480 3.21 -14.33 -14.60
N TYR A 481 2.08 -13.86 -15.14
CA TYR A 481 1.01 -13.24 -14.35
C TYR A 481 0.45 -14.20 -13.29
N ASN A 482 0.22 -15.48 -13.64
CA ASN A 482 -0.34 -16.47 -12.72
C ASN A 482 0.59 -16.85 -11.55
N ARG A 483 1.90 -16.59 -11.63
CA ARG A 483 2.85 -16.81 -10.52
C ARG A 483 2.63 -15.87 -9.33
N ARG A 484 1.84 -14.80 -9.47
CA ARG A 484 1.46 -13.87 -8.38
C ARG A 484 0.78 -14.53 -7.17
N GLN A 485 0.47 -15.83 -7.18
CA GLN A 485 -0.13 -16.55 -6.05
C GLN A 485 0.66 -16.39 -4.73
N THR A 486 1.94 -16.05 -4.81
CA THR A 486 2.80 -15.68 -3.68
C THR A 486 2.20 -14.56 -2.82
N ILE A 487 1.59 -13.52 -3.42
CA ILE A 487 0.96 -12.42 -2.66
C ILE A 487 -0.32 -12.86 -1.94
N GLU A 488 -1.03 -13.86 -2.46
CA GLU A 488 -2.19 -14.45 -1.78
C GLU A 488 -1.77 -15.20 -0.51
N ALA A 489 -0.60 -15.86 -0.54
CA ALA A 489 0.00 -16.48 0.64
C ALA A 489 0.44 -15.41 1.66
N PHE A 490 1.11 -14.35 1.21
CA PHE A 490 1.43 -13.18 2.04
C PHE A 490 0.18 -12.59 2.71
N ASN A 491 -0.89 -12.38 1.95
CA ASN A 491 -2.16 -11.86 2.47
C ASN A 491 -2.83 -12.77 3.52
N LYS A 492 -2.57 -14.08 3.47
CA LYS A 492 -2.99 -15.02 4.53
C LYS A 492 -2.09 -14.89 5.76
N VAL A 493 -0.78 -14.71 5.59
CA VAL A 493 0.16 -14.52 6.71
C VAL A 493 -0.15 -13.23 7.48
N ILE A 494 -0.24 -12.09 6.81
CA ILE A 494 -0.51 -10.82 7.50
C ILE A 494 -1.89 -10.81 8.19
N GLY A 495 -2.86 -11.51 7.61
CA GLY A 495 -4.21 -11.60 8.16
C GLY A 495 -4.34 -12.56 9.34
N ASN A 496 -3.79 -13.78 9.21
CA ASN A 496 -4.08 -14.88 10.13
C ASN A 496 -2.92 -15.21 11.08
N VAL A 497 -1.70 -14.76 10.78
CA VAL A 497 -0.50 -15.04 11.59
C VAL A 497 -0.06 -13.77 12.31
N LEU A 498 0.05 -12.66 11.58
CA LEU A 498 0.38 -11.35 12.17
C LEU A 498 -0.87 -10.57 12.61
N TRP A 499 -2.06 -11.12 12.35
CA TRP A 499 -3.35 -10.64 12.85
C TRP A 499 -3.67 -9.18 12.54
N LEU A 500 -3.26 -8.69 11.36
CA LEU A 500 -3.56 -7.33 10.92
C LEU A 500 -5.07 -7.10 10.70
N THR A 501 -5.85 -8.17 10.50
CA THR A 501 -7.32 -8.11 10.46
C THR A 501 -7.95 -7.80 11.83
N HIS A 502 -7.19 -7.91 12.92
CA HIS A 502 -7.60 -7.52 14.26
C HIS A 502 -6.95 -6.17 14.62
N LEU A 503 -7.55 -5.08 14.13
CA LEU A 503 -7.09 -3.71 14.44
C LEU A 503 -6.91 -3.55 15.95
N ARG A 504 -5.71 -3.14 16.35
CA ARG A 504 -5.27 -3.15 17.75
C ARG A 504 -5.85 -1.99 18.54
N THR A 505 -6.12 -0.88 17.86
CA THR A 505 -6.55 0.38 18.47
C THR A 505 -7.55 1.08 17.56
N GLY A 506 -8.29 2.04 18.11
CA GLY A 506 -9.20 2.89 17.32
C GLY A 506 -8.48 3.96 16.49
N SER A 507 -7.23 4.29 16.85
CA SER A 507 -6.44 5.33 16.20
C SER A 507 -5.84 4.87 14.88
N ILE A 508 -5.99 5.67 13.83
CA ILE A 508 -5.41 5.40 12.51
C ILE A 508 -3.89 5.42 12.57
N VAL A 509 -3.31 6.37 13.31
CA VAL A 509 -1.86 6.52 13.46
C VAL A 509 -1.27 5.25 14.07
N ALA A 510 -1.86 4.80 15.18
CA ALA A 510 -1.40 3.59 15.85
C ALA A 510 -1.57 2.35 14.96
N ASN A 511 -2.68 2.23 14.21
CA ASN A 511 -2.86 1.12 13.27
C ASN A 511 -1.87 1.18 12.10
N TYR A 512 -1.45 2.37 11.64
CA TYR A 512 -0.39 2.53 10.65
C TYR A 512 0.96 2.04 11.18
N ALA A 513 1.31 2.43 12.42
CA ALA A 513 2.51 1.94 13.10
C ALA A 513 2.48 0.40 13.27
N VAL A 514 1.33 -0.15 13.67
CA VAL A 514 1.12 -1.60 13.77
C VAL A 514 1.29 -2.28 12.40
N ALA A 515 0.73 -1.72 11.33
CA ALA A 515 0.88 -2.27 9.98
C ALA A 515 2.35 -2.28 9.54
N GLN A 516 3.10 -1.21 9.76
CA GLN A 516 4.53 -1.17 9.44
C GLN A 516 5.36 -2.15 10.28
N MET A 517 5.10 -2.23 11.59
CA MET A 517 5.75 -3.23 12.45
C MET A 517 5.40 -4.66 12.03
N ALA A 518 4.17 -4.91 11.55
CA ALA A 518 3.79 -6.21 11.00
C ALA A 518 4.52 -6.52 9.68
N MET A 519 4.73 -5.53 8.81
CA MET A 519 5.55 -5.74 7.60
C MET A 519 7.01 -6.04 7.96
N LEU A 520 7.60 -5.32 8.91
CA LEU A 520 8.92 -5.63 9.43
C LEU A 520 8.97 -7.02 10.09
N ALA A 521 7.93 -7.42 10.83
CA ALA A 521 7.85 -8.73 11.47
C ALA A 521 7.75 -9.85 10.43
N HIS A 522 7.02 -9.62 9.33
CA HIS A 522 6.96 -10.54 8.20
C HIS A 522 8.37 -10.80 7.64
N ASP A 523 9.11 -9.74 7.32
CA ASP A 523 10.46 -9.86 6.79
C ASP A 523 11.42 -10.50 7.80
N PHE A 524 11.34 -10.10 9.06
CA PHE A 524 12.13 -10.72 10.11
C PHE A 524 11.88 -12.23 10.24
N LEU A 525 10.62 -12.68 10.13
CA LEU A 525 10.27 -14.10 10.10
C LEU A 525 10.80 -14.81 8.85
N SER A 526 10.76 -14.14 7.69
CA SER A 526 11.34 -14.66 6.44
C SER A 526 12.86 -14.83 6.56
N TRP A 527 13.56 -13.81 7.06
CA TRP A 527 14.99 -13.85 7.32
C TRP A 527 15.37 -14.90 8.37
N SER A 528 14.56 -15.06 9.42
CA SER A 528 14.73 -16.11 10.42
C SER A 528 14.63 -17.50 9.80
N GLY A 529 13.61 -17.74 8.99
CA GLY A 529 13.44 -19.02 8.29
C GLY A 529 14.63 -19.36 7.40
N HIS A 530 15.14 -18.38 6.65
CA HIS A 530 16.34 -18.54 5.84
C HIS A 530 17.58 -18.83 6.70
N ALA A 531 17.85 -17.99 7.71
CA ALA A 531 19.01 -18.14 8.59
C ALA A 531 19.04 -19.46 9.36
N PHE A 532 17.87 -20.01 9.68
CA PHE A 532 17.75 -21.21 10.51
C PHE A 532 17.76 -22.51 9.71
N PHE A 533 17.18 -22.51 8.50
CA PHE A 533 16.84 -23.75 7.80
C PHE A 533 17.44 -23.90 6.40
N THR A 534 18.22 -22.94 5.89
CA THR A 534 18.93 -23.13 4.62
C THR A 534 19.82 -24.38 4.66
N GLY A 535 19.75 -25.22 3.62
CA GLY A 535 20.47 -26.49 3.54
C GLY A 535 19.85 -27.62 4.36
N THR A 536 18.63 -27.45 4.89
CA THR A 536 17.89 -28.48 5.66
C THR A 536 16.58 -28.83 4.96
N GLU A 537 15.87 -29.86 5.47
CA GLU A 537 14.54 -30.23 4.96
C GLU A 537 13.47 -29.13 5.12
N TYR A 538 13.72 -28.14 5.97
CA TYR A 538 12.83 -26.99 6.20
C TYR A 538 13.28 -25.72 5.45
N GLU A 539 14.20 -25.84 4.49
CA GLU A 539 14.58 -24.69 3.65
C GLU A 539 13.33 -24.11 2.96
N GLY A 540 13.15 -22.80 3.09
CA GLY A 540 11.96 -22.13 2.56
C GLY A 540 10.67 -22.45 3.32
N ILE A 541 10.75 -22.82 4.61
CA ILE A 541 9.60 -22.98 5.51
C ILE A 541 8.59 -21.82 5.36
N ALA A 542 7.30 -22.14 5.34
CA ALA A 542 6.26 -21.12 5.30
C ALA A 542 6.20 -20.38 6.65
N ILE A 543 6.06 -19.04 6.64
CA ILE A 543 5.99 -18.24 7.88
C ILE A 543 4.91 -18.75 8.84
N ARG A 544 3.75 -19.16 8.31
CA ARG A 544 2.70 -19.76 9.13
C ARG A 544 3.18 -21.00 9.89
N GLU A 545 3.89 -21.89 9.21
CA GLU A 545 4.42 -23.10 9.83
C GLU A 545 5.53 -22.78 10.83
N LEU A 546 6.40 -21.82 10.50
CA LEU A 546 7.41 -21.31 11.41
C LEU A 546 6.78 -20.78 12.71
N VAL A 547 5.72 -19.97 12.65
CA VAL A 547 5.08 -19.40 13.84
C VAL A 547 4.22 -20.41 14.60
N GLU A 548 3.44 -21.23 13.90
CA GLU A 548 2.50 -22.17 14.54
C GLU A 548 3.18 -23.43 15.09
N LYS A 549 4.35 -23.82 14.55
CA LYS A 549 5.04 -25.06 14.94
C LYS A 549 6.51 -24.86 15.28
N GLY A 550 7.23 -24.08 14.48
CA GLY A 550 8.66 -23.82 14.71
C GLY A 550 8.92 -23.05 16.00
N ILE A 551 8.26 -21.90 16.20
CA ILE A 551 8.37 -21.13 17.45
C ILE A 551 7.92 -21.99 18.62
N ARG A 552 6.87 -22.81 18.44
CA ARG A 552 6.24 -23.64 19.48
C ARG A 552 7.06 -24.86 19.93
N VAL A 553 8.34 -24.92 19.57
CA VAL A 553 9.26 -25.94 20.08
C VAL A 553 9.45 -25.73 21.57
N ILE A 554 9.16 -26.77 22.35
CA ILE A 554 9.40 -26.73 23.80
C ILE A 554 10.90 -26.59 24.08
N ALA A 555 11.26 -25.66 24.96
CA ALA A 555 12.64 -25.45 25.35
C ALA A 555 12.80 -25.14 26.85
N ARG A 556 13.98 -25.47 27.41
CA ARG A 556 14.44 -24.93 28.69
C ARG A 556 15.50 -23.87 28.43
N VAL A 557 15.31 -22.67 28.97
CA VAL A 557 16.21 -21.54 28.74
C VAL A 557 16.83 -21.15 30.07
N THR A 558 18.17 -21.23 30.17
CA THR A 558 18.94 -20.88 31.36
C THR A 558 20.04 -19.90 31.02
N TRP A 559 20.42 -19.08 31.99
CA TRP A 559 21.54 -18.12 31.87
C TRP A 559 22.60 -18.49 32.90
N PRO A 560 23.44 -19.51 32.63
CA PRO A 560 24.43 -19.99 33.59
C PRO A 560 25.49 -18.93 33.95
N ALA A 561 25.71 -17.95 33.08
CA ALA A 561 26.53 -16.77 33.34
C ALA A 561 25.91 -15.53 32.66
N PRO A 562 26.27 -14.29 33.07
CA PRO A 562 25.70 -13.06 32.49
C PRO A 562 25.84 -12.94 30.96
N ALA A 563 26.86 -13.58 30.38
CA ALA A 563 27.14 -13.59 28.96
C ALA A 563 26.98 -14.98 28.31
N VAL A 564 26.29 -15.92 28.97
CA VAL A 564 26.04 -17.25 28.41
C VAL A 564 24.55 -17.57 28.52
N CYS A 565 23.89 -17.79 27.39
CA CYS A 565 22.50 -18.25 27.31
C CYS A 565 22.47 -19.67 26.79
N ARG A 566 21.91 -20.59 27.57
CA ARG A 566 21.72 -21.99 27.18
C ARG A 566 20.26 -22.26 26.88
N THR A 567 19.96 -22.68 25.65
CA THR A 567 18.62 -23.08 25.21
C THR A 567 18.61 -24.56 24.87
N GLU A 568 17.96 -25.34 25.71
CA GLU A 568 17.82 -26.76 25.51
C GLU A 568 16.52 -27.05 24.76
N LEU A 569 16.61 -27.61 23.55
CA LEU A 569 15.47 -27.85 22.66
C LEU A 569 15.03 -29.33 22.71
N ALA A 570 13.74 -29.58 22.57
CA ALA A 570 13.21 -30.95 22.54
C ALA A 570 13.72 -31.74 21.33
N LEU A 571 14.45 -32.84 21.58
CA LEU A 571 14.99 -33.75 20.55
C LEU A 571 13.91 -34.40 19.67
N THR A 572 12.68 -34.51 20.18
CA THR A 572 11.54 -35.07 19.44
C THR A 572 10.98 -34.09 18.40
N SER A 573 11.38 -32.81 18.43
CA SER A 573 10.91 -31.83 17.46
C SER A 573 11.77 -31.87 16.19
N PRO A 574 11.17 -32.15 15.02
CA PRO A 574 11.91 -32.10 13.76
C PRO A 574 12.40 -30.68 13.44
N TYR A 575 11.68 -29.64 13.88
CA TYR A 575 12.13 -28.24 13.75
C TYR A 575 13.37 -27.95 14.62
N ALA A 576 13.46 -28.53 15.81
CA ALA A 576 14.64 -28.38 16.67
C ALA A 576 15.84 -29.09 16.05
N CYS A 577 15.66 -30.33 15.59
CA CYS A 577 16.69 -31.10 14.90
C CYS A 577 17.19 -30.36 13.65
N ALA A 578 16.28 -29.85 12.82
CA ALA A 578 16.63 -29.08 11.63
C ALA A 578 17.31 -27.74 11.96
N PHE A 579 16.87 -27.02 12.99
CA PHE A 579 17.53 -25.79 13.43
C PHE A 579 18.98 -26.06 13.91
N VAL A 580 19.22 -27.17 14.61
CA VAL A 580 20.56 -27.58 15.05
C VAL A 580 21.40 -28.07 13.85
N ALA A 581 20.79 -28.79 12.91
CA ALA A 581 21.42 -29.30 11.69
C ALA A 581 21.65 -28.22 10.61
N GLY A 582 21.00 -27.06 10.73
CA GLY A 582 21.11 -25.92 9.82
C GLY A 582 22.54 -25.39 9.69
N PRO A 583 22.73 -24.29 8.94
CA PRO A 583 24.06 -23.84 8.51
C PRO A 583 25.06 -23.80 9.69
N LYS A 584 26.08 -24.69 9.66
CA LYS A 584 27.14 -24.76 10.66
C LYS A 584 28.26 -23.77 10.28
N GLY A 585 28.39 -22.71 11.08
CA GLY A 585 29.35 -21.61 10.86
C GLY A 585 28.68 -20.31 10.42
N ALA A 586 29.41 -19.20 10.57
CA ALA A 586 29.02 -17.86 10.13
C ALA A 586 29.00 -17.74 8.59
N ASN A 587 28.21 -18.56 7.91
CA ASN A 587 28.10 -18.50 6.46
C ASN A 587 27.06 -17.47 6.06
N GLY A 588 27.50 -16.21 5.94
CA GLY A 588 26.97 -15.30 4.92
C GLY A 588 26.40 -13.96 5.36
N GLN A 589 26.39 -13.62 6.64
CA GLN A 589 26.36 -12.21 7.04
C GLN A 589 27.64 -11.93 7.80
N GLN A 590 28.50 -11.08 7.23
CA GLN A 590 29.50 -10.39 8.03
C GLN A 590 28.75 -9.80 9.23
N VAL A 591 29.15 -10.22 10.43
CA VAL A 591 28.92 -9.46 11.66
C VAL A 591 29.67 -8.15 11.44
N LEU A 592 29.01 -7.17 10.80
CA LEU A 592 29.47 -5.80 10.82
C LEU A 592 29.09 -5.27 12.20
N PRO A 593 30.06 -4.90 13.05
CA PRO A 593 29.77 -4.20 14.29
C PRO A 593 28.83 -3.03 14.03
N LEU A 594 27.87 -2.82 14.93
CA LEU A 594 27.00 -1.66 14.94
C LEU A 594 27.82 -0.41 15.25
N GLU A 595 28.44 0.18 14.25
CA GLU A 595 28.84 1.59 14.31
C GLU A 595 27.69 2.43 13.76
N PHE A 596 26.91 3.04 14.66
CA PHE A 596 26.06 4.17 14.32
C PHE A 596 26.96 5.41 14.12
N ASN A 597 27.80 5.40 13.08
CA ASN A 597 28.62 6.57 12.79
C ASN A 597 27.71 7.71 12.31
N GLU A 598 27.77 8.81 13.06
CA GLU A 598 27.11 10.07 12.79
C GLU A 598 27.59 10.71 11.47
N ALA A 599 26.66 11.43 10.85
CA ALA A 599 26.79 12.39 9.76
C ALA A 599 26.95 11.86 8.31
N PRO A 600 26.27 12.51 7.32
CA PRO A 600 26.46 12.21 5.92
C PRO A 600 27.88 12.59 5.51
N ARG A 601 28.52 11.74 4.69
CA ARG A 601 29.70 12.15 3.92
C ARG A 601 29.26 13.32 3.04
N GLN A 602 29.57 14.54 3.49
CA GLN A 602 29.73 15.66 2.59
C GLN A 602 30.70 15.20 1.50
N ALA A 603 30.27 15.29 0.25
CA ALA A 603 31.21 15.25 -0.85
C ALA A 603 32.26 16.31 -0.56
N SER A 604 33.50 15.88 -0.32
CA SER A 604 34.63 16.79 -0.28
C SER A 604 34.77 17.36 -1.69
N GLU A 605 34.24 18.55 -1.90
CA GLU A 605 34.85 19.51 -2.80
C GLU A 605 36.26 19.76 -2.29
N THR A 606 37.27 19.29 -3.01
CA THR A 606 38.59 19.94 -3.12
C THR A 606 39.41 19.25 -4.21
N GLU A 607 39.67 20.04 -5.25
CA GLU A 607 40.56 19.88 -6.42
C GLU A 607 40.17 18.90 -7.54
#